data_AF-A0A965UI75-F1
#
_entry.id   AF-A0A965UI75-F1
#
_cell.length_a   1.000
_cell.length_b   1.000
_cell.length_c   1.000
_cell.angle_alpha   90.00
_cell.angle_beta   90.00
_cell.angle_gamma   90.00
#
_symmetry.space_group_name_H-M   'P 1'
#
loop_
_entity.id
_entity.type
_entity.pdbx_description
1 polymer ?
#
loop_
_entity_poly.entity_id
_entity_poly.type
_entity_poly.pdbx_seq_one_letter_code
_entity_poly.pdbx_strand_id
1 'polypeptide(L)'
;MLPTLTPYQKRKHREALDEIYLEKQLVFLTQQKSEILFAIREYRKKHFNSYRNHFVHSRTVVKLLQSNKRTIRLLTSNKYISSFALCNHILFNLTDVRDFVKSLPIPDF
;
A
#
# COMPACT_ATOMS: atom_id res chain seq x y z
N MET A 1 12.21 23.93 -30.88
CA MET A 1 12.49 23.81 -29.44
C MET A 1 11.24 23.29 -28.75
N LEU A 2 11.33 22.22 -27.95
CA LEU A 2 10.18 21.75 -27.17
C LEU A 2 9.91 22.77 -26.04
N PRO A 3 8.65 23.17 -25.81
CA PRO A 3 8.34 24.10 -24.73
C PRO A 3 8.71 23.49 -23.38
N THR A 4 9.49 24.22 -22.58
CA THR A 4 9.84 23.83 -21.22
C THR A 4 8.61 23.92 -20.33
N LEU A 5 8.23 22.80 -19.73
CA LEU A 5 7.08 22.74 -18.81
C LEU A 5 7.30 23.65 -17.60
N THR A 6 6.27 24.39 -17.22
CA THR A 6 6.24 25.17 -15.98
C THR A 6 6.30 24.23 -14.75
N PRO A 7 6.72 24.70 -13.57
CA PRO A 7 6.70 23.89 -12.35
C PRO A 7 5.34 23.27 -12.04
N TYR A 8 4.25 23.99 -12.32
CA TYR A 8 2.88 23.50 -12.18
C TYR A 8 2.59 22.33 -13.13
N GLN A 9 2.93 22.48 -14.40
CA GLN A 9 2.76 21.42 -15.40
C GLN A 9 3.58 20.17 -15.05
N LYS A 10 4.83 20.35 -14.57
CA LYS A 10 5.66 19.24 -14.08
C LYS A 10 5.04 18.53 -12.88
N ARG A 11 4.42 19.27 -11.94
CA ARG A 11 3.71 18.69 -10.80
C ARG A 11 2.49 17.88 -11.29
N LYS A 12 1.64 18.47 -12.12
CA LYS A 12 0.46 17.80 -12.68
C LYS A 12 0.81 16.53 -13.47
N HIS A 13 1.88 16.59 -14.27
CA HIS A 13 2.35 15.41 -14.99
C HIS A 13 2.83 14.30 -14.04
N ARG A 14 3.54 14.64 -12.96
CA ARG A 14 3.94 13.64 -11.94
C ARG A 14 2.75 13.04 -11.21
N GLU A 15 1.74 13.85 -10.87
CA GLU A 15 0.47 13.36 -10.28
C GLU A 15 -0.20 12.33 -11.21
N ALA A 16 -0.32 12.64 -12.50
CA ALA A 16 -0.89 11.72 -13.49
C ALA A 16 -0.07 10.41 -13.63
N LEU A 17 1.27 10.50 -13.61
CA LEU A 17 2.13 9.31 -13.63
C LEU A 17 2.00 8.47 -12.34
N ASP A 18 1.82 9.11 -11.18
CA ASP A 18 1.60 8.43 -9.91
C ASP A 18 0.22 7.74 -9.86
N GLU A 19 -0.81 8.34 -10.48
CA GLU A 19 -2.15 7.75 -10.63
C GLU A 19 -2.11 6.48 -11.50
N ILE A 20 -1.55 6.57 -12.71
CA ILE A 20 -1.39 5.41 -13.61
C ILE A 20 -0.55 4.32 -12.94
N TYR A 21 0.50 4.70 -12.20
CA TYR A 21 1.31 3.75 -11.45
C TYR A 21 0.48 3.05 -10.37
N LEU A 22 -0.31 3.80 -9.61
CA LEU A 22 -1.13 3.27 -8.53
C LEU A 22 -2.19 2.30 -9.06
N GLU A 23 -2.87 2.62 -10.17
CA GLU A 23 -3.83 1.72 -10.82
C GLU A 23 -3.19 0.36 -11.16
N LYS A 24 -2.01 0.36 -11.79
CA LYS A 24 -1.27 -0.87 -12.09
C LYS A 24 -0.92 -1.66 -10.83
N GLN A 25 -0.57 -0.98 -9.75
CA GLN A 25 -0.29 -1.64 -8.47
C GLN A 25 -1.57 -2.22 -7.84
N LEU A 26 -2.71 -1.56 -7.94
CA LEU A 26 -3.99 -2.09 -7.45
C LEU A 26 -4.41 -3.35 -8.21
N VAL A 27 -4.19 -3.40 -9.52
CA VAL A 27 -4.41 -4.61 -10.33
C VAL A 27 -3.49 -5.75 -9.87
N PHE A 28 -2.20 -5.49 -9.68
CA PHE A 28 -1.25 -6.48 -9.17
C PHE A 28 -1.67 -7.01 -7.79
N LEU A 29 -2.03 -6.12 -6.85
CA LEU A 29 -2.49 -6.51 -5.51
C LEU A 29 -3.79 -7.31 -5.56
N THR A 30 -4.66 -7.03 -6.52
CA THR A 30 -5.91 -7.78 -6.75
C THR A 30 -5.62 -9.21 -7.21
N GLN A 31 -4.70 -9.38 -8.16
CA GLN A 31 -4.27 -10.69 -8.66
C GLN A 31 -3.61 -11.54 -7.56
N GLN A 32 -2.82 -10.90 -6.68
CA GLN A 32 -2.10 -11.54 -5.58
C GLN A 32 -2.88 -11.58 -4.26
N LYS A 33 -4.18 -11.25 -4.27
CA LYS A 33 -5.00 -11.03 -3.07
C LYS A 33 -4.95 -12.21 -2.10
N SER A 34 -5.11 -13.44 -2.58
CA SER A 34 -5.12 -14.65 -1.75
C SER A 34 -3.78 -14.89 -1.06
N GLU A 35 -2.67 -14.75 -1.78
CA GLU A 35 -1.31 -14.90 -1.26
C GLU A 35 -0.99 -13.84 -0.21
N ILE A 36 -1.35 -12.58 -0.48
CA ILE A 36 -1.15 -11.48 0.46
C ILE A 36 -1.94 -11.71 1.74
N LEU A 37 -3.21 -12.12 1.65
CA LEU A 37 -4.04 -12.42 2.83
C LEU A 37 -3.47 -13.59 3.63
N PHE A 38 -2.94 -14.61 2.95
CA PHE A 38 -2.26 -15.73 3.60
C PHE A 38 -0.99 -15.25 4.33
N ALA A 39 -0.14 -14.45 3.68
CA ALA A 39 1.08 -13.91 4.28
C ALA A 39 0.78 -13.04 5.51
N ILE A 40 -0.26 -12.19 5.45
CA ILE A 40 -0.70 -11.39 6.60
C ILE A 40 -1.16 -12.29 7.75
N ARG A 41 -1.91 -13.36 7.45
CA ARG A 41 -2.38 -14.33 8.46
C ARG A 41 -1.21 -15.04 9.14
N GLU A 42 -0.25 -15.53 8.37
CA GLU A 42 0.91 -16.25 8.90
C GLU A 42 1.83 -15.32 9.70
N TYR A 43 2.10 -14.11 9.20
CA TYR A 43 2.84 -13.10 9.96
C TYR A 43 2.18 -12.81 11.29
N ARG A 44 0.84 -12.64 11.29
CA ARG A 44 0.10 -12.36 12.51
C ARG A 44 0.20 -13.50 13.52
N LYS A 45 0.00 -14.76 13.10
CA LYS A 45 0.13 -15.93 13.98
C LYS A 45 1.52 -16.04 14.60
N LYS A 46 2.56 -15.74 13.81
CA LYS A 46 3.96 -15.85 14.25
C LYS A 46 4.36 -14.77 15.26
N HIS A 47 3.86 -13.55 15.09
CA HIS A 47 4.34 -12.38 15.82
C HIS A 47 3.40 -11.90 16.92
N PHE A 48 2.15 -12.35 16.93
CA PHE A 48 1.14 -11.86 17.85
C PHE A 48 0.27 -12.98 18.43
N ASN A 49 0.16 -13.01 19.76
CA ASN A 49 -0.66 -13.97 20.50
C ASN A 49 -2.11 -13.47 20.73
N SER A 50 -2.41 -12.23 20.33
CA SER A 50 -3.70 -11.57 20.57
C SER A 50 -4.47 -11.32 19.28
N TYR A 51 -5.78 -11.13 19.39
CA TYR A 51 -6.62 -10.69 18.27
C TYR A 51 -6.70 -9.16 18.10
N ARG A 52 -6.05 -8.37 18.96
CA ARG A 52 -6.17 -6.89 18.96
C ARG A 52 -5.38 -6.21 17.83
N ASN A 53 -5.49 -4.88 17.72
CA ASN A 53 -4.78 -4.09 16.69
C ASN A 53 -3.28 -4.24 16.84
N HIS A 54 -2.60 -4.61 15.75
CA HIS A 54 -1.16 -4.78 15.72
C HIS A 54 -0.55 -3.76 14.78
N PHE A 55 0.34 -2.94 15.33
CA PHE A 55 1.07 -1.97 14.55
C PHE A 55 2.37 -2.58 14.02
N VAL A 56 2.61 -2.40 12.73
CA VAL A 56 3.80 -2.91 12.05
C VAL A 56 4.51 -1.81 11.31
N HIS A 57 5.84 -1.91 11.23
CA HIS A 57 6.65 -0.94 10.51
C HIS A 57 6.36 -1.00 9.00
N SER A 58 6.50 0.15 8.31
CA SER A 58 6.32 0.26 6.85
C SER A 58 7.05 -0.82 6.05
N ARG A 59 8.29 -1.16 6.45
CA ARG A 59 9.10 -2.25 5.88
C ARG A 59 8.38 -3.60 5.90
N THR A 60 7.62 -3.90 6.95
CA THR A 60 6.81 -5.12 7.04
C THR A 60 5.66 -5.08 6.06
N VAL A 61 4.94 -3.95 5.96
CA VAL A 61 3.84 -3.78 5.00
C VAL A 61 4.32 -3.94 3.56
N VAL A 62 5.47 -3.35 3.22
CA VAL A 62 6.13 -3.52 1.91
C VAL A 62 6.33 -5.01 1.57
N LYS A 63 6.82 -5.80 2.53
CA LYS A 63 7.04 -7.24 2.35
C LYS A 63 5.72 -8.01 2.22
N LEU A 64 4.74 -7.70 3.07
CA LEU A 64 3.46 -8.40 3.09
C LEU A 64 2.63 -8.15 1.82
N LEU A 65 2.64 -6.92 1.31
CA LEU A 65 1.97 -6.57 0.06
C LEU A 65 2.81 -6.91 -1.18
N GLN A 66 3.98 -7.55 -1.01
CA GLN A 66 4.93 -7.86 -2.09
C GLN A 66 5.20 -6.66 -3.02
N SER A 67 5.32 -5.47 -2.43
CA SER A 67 5.39 -4.22 -3.19
C SER A 67 6.63 -3.42 -2.81
N ASN A 68 6.63 -2.11 -3.06
CA ASN A 68 7.74 -1.22 -2.75
C ASN A 68 7.28 0.01 -1.96
N LYS A 69 8.24 0.81 -1.50
CA LYS A 69 7.97 2.01 -0.69
C LYS A 69 7.12 3.05 -1.42
N ARG A 70 7.25 3.19 -2.74
CA ARG A 70 6.45 4.14 -3.54
C ARG A 70 4.98 3.74 -3.51
N THR A 71 4.68 2.46 -3.69
CA THR A 71 3.30 1.95 -3.61
C THR A 71 2.69 2.20 -2.24
N ILE A 72 3.40 1.88 -1.15
CA ILE A 72 2.90 2.15 0.21
C ILE A 72 2.61 3.64 0.41
N ARG A 73 3.54 4.52 -0.01
CA ARG A 73 3.33 5.97 0.07
C ARG A 73 2.07 6.39 -0.69
N LEU A 74 1.87 5.91 -1.91
CA LEU A 74 0.71 6.25 -2.74
C LEU A 74 -0.60 5.72 -2.15
N LEU A 75 -0.61 4.49 -1.62
CA LEU A 75 -1.77 3.94 -0.91
C LEU A 75 -2.16 4.80 0.30
N THR A 76 -1.16 5.27 1.04
CA THR A 76 -1.38 6.12 2.21
C THR A 76 -1.89 7.52 1.81
N SER A 77 -1.26 8.14 0.81
CA SER A 77 -1.65 9.46 0.29
C SER A 77 -3.06 9.47 -0.30
N ASN A 78 -3.49 8.36 -0.90
CA ASN A 78 -4.84 8.18 -1.44
C ASN A 78 -5.83 7.60 -0.41
N LYS A 79 -5.45 7.54 0.88
CA LYS A 79 -6.31 7.12 2.00
C LYS A 79 -6.85 5.68 1.89
N TYR A 80 -6.19 4.80 1.14
CA TYR A 80 -6.54 3.38 1.11
C TYR A 80 -6.16 2.67 2.41
N ILE A 81 -5.06 3.09 3.04
CA ILE A 81 -4.57 2.51 4.29
C ILE A 81 -4.12 3.65 5.21
N SER A 82 -4.46 3.54 6.49
CA SER A 82 -4.04 4.48 7.52
C SER A 82 -2.64 4.15 8.04
N SER A 83 -1.87 5.21 8.29
CA SER A 83 -0.58 5.12 8.98
C SER A 83 -0.45 6.27 9.97
N PHE A 84 0.41 6.10 10.96
CA PHE A 84 0.87 7.21 11.79
C PHE A 84 2.39 7.19 11.90
N ALA A 85 2.95 8.38 12.05
CA ALA A 85 4.35 8.55 12.35
C ALA A 85 4.56 8.50 13.86
N LEU A 86 5.49 7.65 14.30
CA LEU A 86 5.98 7.63 15.66
C LEU A 86 7.49 7.78 15.61
N CYS A 87 7.99 8.95 16.04
CA CYS A 87 9.38 9.36 15.84
C CYS A 87 9.76 9.28 14.35
N ASN A 88 10.87 8.60 14.01
CA ASN A 88 11.35 8.39 12.64
C ASN A 88 10.76 7.14 11.97
N HIS A 89 9.72 6.54 12.55
CA HIS A 89 9.11 5.31 12.06
C HIS A 89 7.67 5.55 11.59
N ILE A 90 7.32 4.96 10.45
CA ILE A 90 5.93 4.92 9.97
C ILE A 90 5.35 3.56 10.33
N LEU A 91 4.26 3.59 11.08
CA LEU A 91 3.55 2.41 11.58
C LEU A 91 2.17 2.31 10.92
N PHE A 92 1.76 1.07 10.64
CA PHE A 92 0.49 0.74 10.02
C PHE A 92 -0.28 -0.24 10.89
N ASN A 93 -1.59 -0.09 10.98
CA ASN A 93 -2.43 -1.10 11.58
C ASN A 93 -2.55 -2.29 10.62
N LEU A 94 -2.11 -3.47 11.05
CA LEU A 94 -2.19 -4.67 10.23
C LEU A 94 -3.64 -5.07 9.91
N THR A 95 -4.60 -4.70 10.76
CA THR A 95 -6.03 -4.91 10.49
C THR A 95 -6.48 -4.07 9.30
N ASP A 96 -6.16 -2.77 9.28
CA ASP A 96 -6.51 -1.86 8.19
C ASP A 96 -5.89 -2.32 6.86
N VAL A 97 -4.61 -2.72 6.88
CA VAL A 97 -3.93 -3.29 5.70
C VAL A 97 -4.67 -4.53 5.19
N ARG A 98 -5.06 -5.44 6.09
CA ARG A 98 -5.80 -6.65 5.72
C ARG A 98 -7.17 -6.32 5.13
N ASP A 99 -7.88 -5.39 5.73
CA ASP A 99 -9.25 -5.05 5.33
C ASP A 99 -9.25 -4.30 3.99
N PHE A 100 -8.25 -3.46 3.72
CA PHE A 100 -7.98 -2.93 2.39
C PHE A 100 -7.79 -4.05 1.35
N VAL A 101 -6.90 -5.02 1.60
CA VAL A 101 -6.67 -6.14 0.67
C VAL A 101 -7.95 -6.95 0.46
N LYS A 102 -8.77 -7.13 1.51
CA LYS A 102 -10.08 -7.79 1.38
C LYS A 102 -11.06 -7.02 0.49
N SER A 103 -11.05 -5.69 0.57
CA SER A 103 -11.92 -4.81 -0.22
C SER A 103 -11.54 -4.71 -1.69
N LEU A 104 -10.33 -5.12 -2.08
CA LEU A 104 -9.96 -5.22 -3.49
C LEU A 104 -10.95 -6.15 -4.21
N PRO A 105 -11.29 -5.89 -5.48
CA PRO A 105 -12.21 -6.73 -6.25
C PRO A 105 -11.71 -8.18 -6.32
N ILE A 106 -12.59 -9.10 -6.67
CA ILE A 106 -12.18 -10.46 -7.02
C ILE A 106 -11.63 -10.38 -8.45
N PRO A 107 -10.47 -10.96 -8.77
CA PRO A 107 -10.01 -11.02 -10.15
C PRO A 107 -11.04 -11.79 -10.98
N ASP A 108 -11.61 -11.13 -11.99
CA ASP A 108 -12.41 -11.78 -13.02
C ASP A 108 -11.48 -12.69 -13.83
N PHE A 109 -11.65 -14.01 -13.71
CA PHE A 109 -10.90 -15.02 -14.47
C PHE A 109 -11.68 -15.43 -15.72
#